data_AF-A0A9D2QZK8-F1
#
_entry.id   AF-A0A9D2QZK8-F1
#
_cell.length_a   1.000
_cell.length_b   1.000
_cell.length_c   1.000
_cell.angle_alpha   90.00
_cell.angle_beta   90.00
_cell.angle_gamma   90.00
#
_symmetry.space_group_name_H-M   'P 1'
#
loop_
_entity.id
_entity.type
_entity.pdbx_description
1 polymer ?
#
loop_
_entity_poly.entity_id
_entity_poly.type
_entity_poly.pdbx_seq_one_letter_code
_entity_poly.pdbx_strand_id
1 'polypeptide(L)'
;MYRLIRQEGRAKRGELTTVHGTIQTPVFMNVGTVAAIKGAVSTEDLEQIKTQVELSNTYHLHVRPGDEVIKQLGGLHRFMSWNRPILTDSGGFQVFSLATLRKIKEEGVYFHSHVDGRKIF
;
A
#
# COMPACT_ATOMS: atom_id res chain seq x y z
N MET A 1 12.21 1.43 13.93
CA MET A 1 13.15 2.47 14.42
C MET A 1 13.82 3.12 13.22
N TYR A 2 13.90 4.46 13.17
CA TYR A 2 14.64 5.17 12.13
C TYR A 2 16.03 5.58 12.64
N ARG A 3 17.07 5.35 11.84
CA ARG A 3 18.46 5.71 12.13
C ARG A 3 19.01 6.56 10.99
N LEU A 4 19.46 7.78 11.31
CA LEU A 4 20.21 8.63 10.38
C LEU A 4 21.67 8.16 10.34
N ILE A 5 22.19 7.89 9.15
CA ILE A 5 23.59 7.44 8.96
C ILE A 5 24.49 8.59 8.53
N ARG A 6 24.02 9.42 7.59
CA ARG A 6 24.76 10.59 7.11
C ARG A 6 23.78 11.65 6.60
N GLN A 7 24.16 12.91 6.73
CA GLN A 7 23.41 14.04 6.20
C GLN A 7 24.37 14.99 5.46
N GLU A 8 23.96 15.44 4.28
CA GLU A 8 24.65 16.46 3.50
C GLU A 8 23.64 17.53 3.08
N GLY A 9 23.73 18.70 3.71
CA GLY A 9 22.68 19.73 3.59
C GLY A 9 21.32 19.21 4.06
N ARG A 10 20.34 19.15 3.15
CA ARG A 10 19.00 18.59 3.38
C ARG A 10 18.87 17.11 3.01
N ALA A 11 19.83 16.54 2.28
CA ALA A 11 19.81 15.14 1.87
C ALA A 11 20.22 14.24 3.05
N LYS A 12 19.51 13.12 3.23
CA LYS A 12 19.71 12.20 4.36
C LYS A 12 19.83 10.77 3.86
N ARG A 13 20.89 10.08 4.29
CA ARG A 13 21.03 8.64 4.22
C ARG A 13 20.66 8.04 5.56
N GLY A 14 19.79 7.03 5.57
CA GLY A 14 19.31 6.43 6.81
C GLY A 14 18.77 5.03 6.61
N GLU A 15 18.29 4.46 7.71
CA GLU A 15 17.71 3.13 7.79
C GLU A 15 16.42 3.18 8.59
N LEU A 16 15.37 2.52 8.09
CA LEU A 16 14.11 2.31 8.78
C LEU A 16 13.94 0.81 9.04
N THR A 17 14.10 0.39 10.29
CA THR A 17 13.88 -1.00 10.72
C THR A 17 12.41 -1.19 11.08
N THR A 18 11.79 -2.19 10.47
CA THR A 18 10.42 -2.65 10.73
C THR A 18 10.45 -4.12 11.19
N VAL A 19 9.30 -4.66 11.58
CA VAL A 19 9.18 -6.08 11.95
C VAL A 19 9.37 -7.03 10.76
N HIS A 20 9.27 -6.54 9.52
CA HIS A 20 9.43 -7.32 8.29
C HIS A 20 10.74 -7.02 7.54
N GLY A 21 11.66 -6.25 8.14
CA GLY A 21 12.97 -5.96 7.55
C GLY A 21 13.39 -4.49 7.65
N THR A 22 14.60 -4.22 7.18
CA THR A 22 15.21 -2.88 7.18
C THR A 22 15.17 -2.27 5.79
N ILE A 23 14.73 -1.01 5.72
CA ILE A 23 14.65 -0.20 4.50
C ILE A 23 15.76 0.85 4.54
N GLN A 24 16.56 0.96 3.49
CA GLN A 24 17.56 2.01 3.29
C GLN A 24 16.88 3.25 2.71
N THR A 25 17.14 4.44 3.24
CA THR A 25 16.59 5.70 2.73
C THR A 25 17.71 6.57 2.14
N PRO A 26 17.49 7.32 1.04
CA PRO A 26 16.21 7.50 0.33
C PRO A 26 15.76 6.24 -0.42
N VAL A 27 14.45 6.00 -0.45
CA VAL A 27 13.85 4.79 -1.04
C VAL A 27 12.77 5.18 -2.04
N PHE A 28 12.70 4.44 -3.15
CA PHE A 28 11.57 4.45 -4.07
C PHE A 28 10.66 3.27 -3.74
N MET A 29 9.35 3.49 -3.68
CA MET A 29 8.37 2.46 -3.35
C MET A 29 7.57 2.08 -4.59
N ASN A 30 7.65 0.82 -4.99
CA ASN A 30 6.81 0.28 -6.05
C ASN A 30 5.35 0.18 -5.55
N VAL A 31 4.38 0.47 -6.42
CA VAL A 31 2.95 0.55 -6.05
C VAL A 31 2.19 -0.68 -6.57
N GLY A 32 1.67 -1.49 -5.65
CA GLY A 32 0.68 -2.55 -5.92
C GLY A 32 -0.74 -1.99 -5.80
N THR A 33 -1.45 -1.96 -6.93
CA THR A 33 -2.81 -1.39 -6.96
C THR A 33 -3.86 -2.38 -6.47
N VAL A 34 -3.68 -3.70 -6.67
CA VAL A 34 -4.64 -4.73 -6.21
C VAL A 34 -3.86 -5.95 -5.70
N ALA A 35 -2.93 -5.74 -4.77
CA ALA A 35 -1.99 -6.79 -4.34
C ALA A 35 -1.16 -7.42 -5.49
N ALA A 36 -1.19 -6.77 -6.65
CA ALA A 36 -0.40 -7.05 -7.83
C ALA A 36 0.04 -5.69 -8.39
N ILE A 37 1.27 -5.64 -8.90
CA ILE A 37 1.75 -4.50 -9.66
C ILE A 37 1.15 -4.58 -11.06
N LYS A 38 0.46 -3.51 -11.48
CA LYS A 38 -0.05 -3.40 -12.85
C LYS A 38 1.13 -3.49 -13.82
N GLY A 39 1.10 -4.47 -14.73
CA GLY A 39 2.16 -4.71 -15.70
C GLY A 39 2.78 -6.11 -15.69
N ALA A 40 2.15 -7.09 -15.02
CA ALA A 40 2.63 -8.47 -14.90
C ALA A 40 3.96 -8.63 -14.15
N VAL A 41 4.35 -7.62 -13.36
CA VAL A 41 5.50 -7.70 -12.46
C VAL A 41 5.09 -8.57 -11.27
N SER A 42 5.75 -9.72 -11.16
CA SER A 42 5.57 -10.68 -10.09
C SER A 42 6.30 -10.23 -8.82
N THR A 43 5.97 -10.85 -7.70
CA THR A 43 6.72 -10.71 -6.45
C THR A 43 8.21 -11.06 -6.66
N GLU A 44 8.51 -12.05 -7.48
CA GLU A 44 9.88 -12.45 -7.80
C GLU A 44 10.65 -11.33 -8.52
N ASP A 45 10.02 -10.66 -9.48
CA ASP A 45 10.63 -9.52 -10.17
C ASP A 45 10.98 -8.39 -9.19
N LEU A 46 10.10 -8.12 -8.21
CA LEU A 46 10.35 -7.13 -7.17
C LEU A 46 11.55 -7.48 -6.29
N GLU A 47 11.70 -8.77 -5.98
CA GLU A 47 12.85 -9.27 -5.23
C GLU A 47 14.14 -9.17 -6.05
N GLN A 48 14.09 -9.49 -7.35
CA GLN A 48 15.24 -9.38 -8.25
C GLN A 48 15.75 -7.94 -8.37
N ILE A 49 14.85 -6.95 -8.45
CA ILE A 49 15.23 -5.53 -8.46
C ILE A 49 15.54 -4.97 -7.05
N LYS A 50 15.60 -5.83 -6.03
CA LYS A 50 15.95 -5.50 -4.64
C LYS A 50 14.98 -4.51 -3.99
N THR A 51 13.70 -4.60 -4.33
CA THR A 51 12.64 -3.82 -3.68
C THR A 51 12.66 -4.11 -2.17
N GLN A 52 12.70 -3.05 -1.37
CA GLN A 52 12.81 -3.15 0.08
C GLN A 52 11.49 -2.88 0.79
N VAL A 53 10.55 -2.22 0.12
CA VAL A 53 9.23 -1.92 0.64
C VAL A 53 8.29 -1.74 -0.54
N GLU A 54 7.07 -2.26 -0.38
CA GLU A 54 6.00 -2.15 -1.36
C GLU A 54 4.91 -1.22 -0.82
N LEU A 55 4.30 -0.43 -1.69
CA LEU A 55 3.15 0.40 -1.34
C LEU A 55 1.88 -0.25 -1.87
N SER A 56 1.03 -0.70 -0.96
CA SER A 56 -0.23 -1.35 -1.30
C SER A 56 -1.41 -0.39 -1.13
N ASN A 57 -2.28 -0.33 -2.14
CA ASN A 57 -3.40 0.57 -2.12
C ASN A 57 -4.61 0.03 -1.34
N THR A 58 -4.95 0.66 -0.23
CA THR A 58 -6.04 0.20 0.64
C THR A 58 -7.41 0.34 -0.01
N TYR A 59 -7.66 1.41 -0.79
CA TYR A 59 -8.96 1.60 -1.44
C TYR A 59 -9.31 0.44 -2.37
N HIS A 60 -8.37 0.03 -3.22
CA HIS A 60 -8.61 -1.06 -4.14
C HIS A 60 -8.76 -2.40 -3.41
N LEU A 61 -7.88 -2.69 -2.45
CA LEU A 61 -7.97 -3.91 -1.64
C LEU A 61 -9.31 -4.01 -0.90
N HIS A 62 -9.79 -2.89 -0.35
CA HIS A 62 -11.06 -2.79 0.35
C HIS A 62 -12.27 -3.01 -0.57
N VAL A 63 -12.25 -2.43 -1.77
CA VAL A 63 -13.33 -2.61 -2.76
C VAL A 63 -13.30 -4.02 -3.34
N ARG A 64 -12.11 -4.58 -3.60
CA ARG A 64 -11.92 -5.94 -4.12
C ARG A 64 -10.46 -6.40 -3.87
N PRO A 65 -10.24 -7.51 -3.15
CA PRO A 65 -11.20 -8.56 -2.80
C PRO A 65 -12.03 -8.29 -1.53
N GLY A 66 -11.71 -7.26 -0.76
CA GLY A 66 -12.32 -6.95 0.53
C GLY A 66 -11.48 -7.42 1.72
N ASP A 67 -11.58 -6.68 2.82
CA ASP A 67 -10.70 -6.84 4.00
C ASP A 67 -10.84 -8.21 4.67
N GLU A 68 -12.08 -8.73 4.75
CA GLU A 68 -12.36 -10.03 5.37
C GLU A 68 -11.70 -11.18 4.60
N VAL A 69 -11.68 -11.11 3.26
CA VAL A 69 -11.01 -12.12 2.43
C VAL A 69 -9.51 -12.08 2.66
N ILE A 70 -8.91 -10.88 2.68
CA ILE A 70 -7.47 -10.71 2.94
C ILE A 70 -7.11 -11.26 4.33
N LYS A 71 -7.95 -10.99 5.34
CA LYS A 71 -7.76 -11.50 6.70
C LYS A 71 -7.86 -13.02 6.76
N GLN A 72 -8.86 -13.63 6.11
CA GLN A 72 -9.03 -15.08 6.04
C GLN A 72 -7.85 -15.79 5.35
N LEU A 73 -7.26 -15.14 4.34
CA LEU A 73 -6.06 -15.64 3.65
C LEU A 73 -4.76 -15.39 4.44
N GLY A 74 -4.86 -14.90 5.68
CA GLY A 74 -3.73 -14.74 6.60
C GLY A 74 -3.00 -13.41 6.48
N GLY A 75 -3.69 -12.37 5.99
CA GLY A 75 -3.19 -11.01 5.91
C GLY A 75 -2.51 -10.67 4.59
N LEU A 76 -2.22 -9.39 4.40
CA LEU A 76 -1.78 -8.83 3.12
C LEU A 76 -0.44 -9.41 2.64
N HIS A 77 0.52 -9.64 3.53
CA HIS A 77 1.81 -10.26 3.20
C HIS A 77 1.62 -11.64 2.55
N ARG A 78 0.76 -12.50 3.14
CA ARG A 78 0.45 -13.82 2.57
C ARG A 78 -0.32 -13.71 1.27
N PHE A 79 -1.28 -12.79 1.21
CA PHE A 79 -2.08 -12.56 0.00
C PHE A 79 -1.24 -12.13 -1.20
N MET A 80 -0.21 -11.30 -0.97
CA MET A 80 0.72 -10.81 -2.00
C MET A 80 1.94 -11.72 -2.21
N SER A 81 2.08 -12.79 -1.41
CA SER A 81 3.31 -13.58 -1.32
C SER A 81 4.56 -12.71 -1.07
N TRP A 82 4.44 -11.62 -0.31
CA TRP A 82 5.50 -10.65 -0.03
C TRP A 82 5.87 -10.68 1.44
N ASN A 83 7.13 -11.01 1.75
CA ASN A 83 7.62 -11.18 3.13
C ASN A 83 8.43 -9.99 3.66
N ARG A 84 8.51 -8.91 2.88
CA ARG A 84 9.23 -7.68 3.22
C ARG A 84 8.23 -6.60 3.65
N PRO A 85 8.68 -5.42 4.12
CA PRO A 85 7.79 -4.35 4.55
C PRO A 85 6.76 -3.94 3.49
N ILE A 86 5.56 -3.62 3.97
CA ILE A 86 4.46 -3.03 3.18
C ILE A 86 4.07 -1.70 3.83
N LEU A 87 3.91 -0.67 3.02
CA LEU A 87 3.26 0.57 3.38
C LEU A 87 1.85 0.56 2.78
N THR A 88 0.84 0.61 3.62
CA THR A 88 -0.55 0.80 3.18
C THR A 88 -0.91 2.27 3.26
N ASP A 89 -1.45 2.84 2.18
CA ASP A 89 -2.08 4.17 2.26
C ASP A 89 -3.45 4.08 2.96
N SER A 90 -4.09 5.22 3.21
CA SER A 90 -5.43 5.23 3.83
C SER A 90 -6.56 5.01 2.82
N GLY A 91 -6.28 5.08 1.51
CA GLY A 91 -7.30 5.05 0.45
C GLY A 91 -8.12 6.35 0.29
N GLY A 92 -7.98 7.32 1.19
CA GLY A 92 -8.79 8.55 1.18
C GLY A 92 -8.60 9.40 -0.07
N PHE A 93 -7.39 9.41 -0.64
CA PHE A 93 -7.12 10.12 -1.89
C PHE A 93 -7.88 9.51 -3.08
N GLN A 94 -8.04 8.19 -3.11
CA GLN A 94 -8.73 7.44 -4.15
C GLN A 94 -10.24 7.57 -3.98
N VAL A 95 -10.74 7.55 -2.75
CA VAL A 95 -12.13 7.93 -2.46
C VAL A 95 -12.41 9.35 -2.97
N PHE A 96 -11.46 10.28 -2.79
CA PHE A 96 -11.59 11.64 -3.30
C PHE A 96 -11.42 11.77 -4.84
N SER A 97 -10.63 10.92 -5.50
CA SER A 97 -10.35 11.09 -6.93
C SER A 97 -11.19 10.19 -7.84
N LEU A 98 -11.59 9.00 -7.38
CA LEU A 98 -12.25 7.97 -8.19
C LEU A 98 -13.74 7.81 -7.87
N ALA A 99 -14.20 8.16 -6.67
CA ALA A 99 -15.62 8.05 -6.34
C ALA A 99 -16.39 9.28 -6.86
N THR A 100 -17.19 9.06 -7.92
CA THR A 100 -18.08 10.06 -8.53
C THR A 100 -19.21 10.50 -7.60
N LEU A 101 -19.69 9.62 -6.73
CA LEU A 101 -20.75 9.90 -5.76
C LEU A 101 -20.23 9.71 -4.34
N ARG A 102 -19.54 10.73 -3.82
CA ARG A 102 -19.03 10.77 -2.45
C ARG A 102 -19.76 11.82 -1.60
N LYS A 103 -19.97 11.52 -0.33
CA LYS A 103 -20.47 12.44 0.69
C LYS A 103 -19.51 12.42 1.87
N ILE A 104 -18.77 13.50 2.05
CA ILE A 104 -17.84 13.68 3.18
C ILE A 104 -18.63 14.20 4.37
N LYS A 105 -18.41 13.60 5.53
CA LYS A 105 -18.90 14.07 6.82
C LYS A 105 -17.79 13.96 7.86
N GLU A 106 -18.04 14.45 9.07
CA GLU A 106 -17.08 14.38 10.17
C GLU A 106 -16.73 12.92 10.53
N GLU A 107 -17.72 12.03 10.48
CA GLU A 107 -17.52 10.61 10.83
C GLU A 107 -16.75 9.80 9.77
N GLY A 108 -16.60 10.31 8.54
CA GLY A 108 -15.99 9.56 7.45
C GLY A 108 -16.53 9.94 6.07
N VAL A 109 -16.35 9.05 5.09
CA VAL A 109 -16.72 9.32 3.70
C VAL A 109 -17.60 8.22 3.14
N TYR A 110 -18.85 8.56 2.82
CA TYR A 110 -19.73 7.66 2.10
C TYR A 110 -19.40 7.73 0.62
N PHE A 111 -19.22 6.58 -0.03
CA PHE A 111 -18.97 6.54 -1.47
C PHE A 111 -19.60 5.33 -2.14
N HIS A 112 -19.68 5.35 -3.46
CA HIS A 112 -20.07 4.19 -4.25
C HIS A 112 -18.81 3.54 -4.82
N SER A 113 -18.74 2.22 -4.72
CA SER A 113 -17.70 1.42 -5.36
C SER A 113 -17.68 1.68 -6.87
N HIS A 114 -16.48 1.94 -7.41
CA HIS A 114 -16.28 2.11 -8.84
C HIS A 114 -16.39 0.79 -9.63
N VAL A 115 -16.41 -0.35 -8.93
CA VAL A 115 -16.46 -1.69 -9.55
C VAL A 115 -17.89 -2.15 -9.76
N ASP A 116 -18.76 -1.97 -8.76
CA ASP A 116 -20.12 -2.55 -8.74
C ASP A 116 -21.21 -1.56 -8.27
N GLY A 117 -20.86 -0.31 -7.96
CA GLY A 117 -21.80 0.72 -7.53
C GLY A 117 -22.34 0.55 -6.10
N ARG A 118 -21.85 -0.44 -5.33
CA ARG A 118 -22.31 -0.64 -3.95
C ARG A 118 -21.94 0.55 -3.06
N LYS A 119 -22.85 0.91 -2.15
CA LYS A 119 -22.62 1.97 -1.16
C LYS A 119 -21.71 1.46 -0.04
N ILE A 120 -20.63 2.19 0.18
CA ILE A 120 -19.60 1.93 1.19
C ILE A 120 -19.51 3.15 2.10
N PHE A 121 -19.22 2.90 3.38
CA PHE A 121 -18.89 3.90 4.39
C PHE A 121 -17.41 3.79 4.76
#